data_AF-A0A519KNB8-F1
#
_entry.id   AF-A0A519KNB8-F1
#
_cell.length_a   1.000
_cell.length_b   1.000
_cell.length_c   1.000
_cell.angle_alpha   90.00
_cell.angle_beta   90.00
_cell.angle_gamma   90.00
#
_symmetry.space_group_name_H-M   'P 1'
#
loop_
_entity.id
_entity.type
_entity.pdbx_description
1 polymer ?
#
loop_
_entity_poly.entity_id
_entity_poly.type
_entity_poly.pdbx_seq_one_letter_code
_entity_poly.pdbx_strand_id
1 'polypeptide(L)'
;LLETVPGEEEDIPFLLKMALDKIAFLPFGLMVDRWRWDVFSGKTAPDQYNQAWTADMLKYQGLVPPGPRPADAFDPGAKYHVPAGVPYTRYFLARIYQFQFQRAACKQAGWTGPLHRCSIYGNEEVGRRFNAMLEMGQSQPWPEAMAAFTGEHGNDASAVADYFAPLNRWLIRQNRGHDCGWSSQSA
;
A
#
# COMPACT_ATOMS: atom_id res chain seq x y z
N LEU A 1 13.24 -22.87 -9.01
CA LEU A 1 13.73 -22.00 -7.92
C LEU A 1 15.13 -21.56 -8.29
N LEU A 2 15.55 -20.36 -7.87
CA LEU A 2 16.91 -19.88 -8.11
C LEU A 2 17.89 -20.72 -7.26
N GLU A 3 19.00 -21.14 -7.86
CA GLU A 3 20.04 -21.94 -7.18
C GLU A 3 20.96 -21.08 -6.31
N THR A 4 21.04 -19.78 -6.59
CA THR A 4 21.84 -18.80 -5.86
C THR A 4 21.02 -17.53 -5.62
N VAL A 5 21.34 -16.82 -4.54
CA VAL A 5 20.77 -15.51 -4.27
C VAL A 5 21.39 -14.53 -5.29
N PRO A 6 20.59 -13.80 -6.09
CA PRO A 6 21.11 -12.76 -6.99
C PRO A 6 21.95 -11.74 -6.23
N GLY A 7 22.89 -11.05 -6.87
CA GLY A 7 23.71 -10.02 -6.23
C GLY A 7 22.94 -8.72 -5.94
N GLU A 8 23.62 -7.71 -5.36
CA GLU A 8 23.03 -6.39 -5.06
C GLU A 8 22.66 -5.59 -6.31
N GLU A 9 23.28 -5.88 -7.44
CA GLU A 9 23.00 -5.28 -8.74
C GLU A 9 21.55 -5.51 -9.21
N GLU A 10 20.93 -6.61 -8.80
CA GLU A 10 19.55 -6.96 -9.17
C GLU A 10 18.48 -6.41 -8.20
N ASP A 11 18.89 -5.77 -7.10
CA ASP A 11 17.94 -5.25 -6.10
C ASP A 11 17.08 -4.12 -6.67
N ILE A 12 17.65 -3.23 -7.48
CA ILE A 12 16.91 -2.07 -8.00
C ILE A 12 15.82 -2.47 -9.00
N PRO A 13 16.09 -3.29 -10.04
CA PRO A 13 15.02 -3.78 -10.93
C PRO A 13 13.93 -4.54 -10.18
N PHE A 14 14.30 -5.40 -9.22
CA PHE A 14 13.35 -6.13 -8.39
C PHE A 14 12.48 -5.18 -7.56
N LEU A 15 13.10 -4.26 -6.81
CA LEU A 15 12.39 -3.30 -5.97
C LEU A 15 11.50 -2.36 -6.80
N LEU A 16 11.94 -1.94 -7.99
CA LEU A 16 11.13 -1.09 -8.87
C LEU A 16 9.87 -1.82 -9.32
N LYS A 17 9.99 -3.08 -9.75
CA LYS A 17 8.84 -3.94 -10.09
C LYS A 17 7.90 -4.09 -8.89
N MET A 18 8.44 -4.33 -7.70
CA MET A 18 7.65 -4.42 -6.47
C MET A 18 6.97 -3.10 -6.13
N ALA A 19 7.61 -1.95 -6.34
CA ALA A 19 7.04 -0.64 -6.06
C ALA A 19 5.88 -0.30 -7.01
N LEU A 20 5.96 -0.69 -8.27
CA LEU A 20 4.85 -0.54 -9.24
C LEU A 20 3.58 -1.31 -8.81
N ASP A 21 3.72 -2.46 -8.15
CA ASP A 21 2.57 -3.21 -7.62
C ASP A 21 2.10 -2.72 -6.24
N LYS A 22 3.05 -2.47 -5.34
CA LYS A 22 2.76 -2.20 -3.93
C LYS A 22 2.56 -0.72 -3.65
N ILE A 23 3.47 0.15 -4.09
CA ILE A 23 3.49 1.59 -3.77
C ILE A 23 2.54 2.36 -4.69
N ALA A 24 2.59 2.14 -6.01
CA ALA A 24 1.74 2.87 -6.95
C ALA A 24 0.24 2.62 -6.72
N PHE A 25 -0.11 1.48 -6.09
CA PHE A 25 -1.47 1.21 -5.66
C PHE A 25 -1.93 2.07 -4.48
N LEU A 26 -1.06 2.38 -3.50
CA LEU A 26 -1.49 2.94 -2.21
C LEU A 26 -2.35 4.20 -2.35
N PRO A 27 -2.04 5.17 -3.23
CA PRO A 27 -2.88 6.35 -3.37
C PRO A 27 -4.26 6.03 -3.97
N PHE A 28 -4.33 5.09 -4.95
CA PHE A 28 -5.61 4.57 -5.45
C PHE A 28 -6.41 3.88 -4.34
N GLY A 29 -5.73 3.02 -3.57
CA GLY A 29 -6.26 2.30 -2.42
C GLY A 29 -6.96 3.24 -1.40
N LEU A 30 -6.32 4.37 -1.12
CA LEU A 30 -6.81 5.39 -0.21
C LEU A 30 -7.99 6.18 -0.79
N MET A 31 -7.88 6.66 -2.02
CA MET A 31 -8.88 7.57 -2.58
C MET A 31 -10.25 6.91 -2.79
N VAL A 32 -10.30 5.61 -3.11
CA VAL A 32 -11.57 4.91 -3.37
C VAL A 32 -12.52 5.00 -2.19
N ASP A 33 -12.03 4.67 -0.98
CA ASP A 33 -12.89 4.71 0.21
C ASP A 33 -13.04 6.12 0.78
N ARG A 34 -12.07 7.03 0.57
CA ARG A 34 -12.26 8.47 0.88
C ARG A 34 -13.43 9.06 0.10
N TRP A 35 -13.48 8.82 -1.20
CA TRP A 35 -14.61 9.22 -2.05
C TRP A 35 -15.92 8.59 -1.55
N ARG A 36 -15.93 7.30 -1.24
CA ARG A 36 -17.13 6.62 -0.70
C ARG A 36 -17.60 7.19 0.63
N TRP A 37 -16.69 7.54 1.55
CA TRP A 37 -17.06 8.14 2.83
C TRP A 37 -17.67 9.53 2.64
N ASP A 38 -17.12 10.34 1.73
CA ASP A 38 -17.69 11.64 1.39
C ASP A 38 -19.08 11.51 0.74
N VAL A 39 -19.30 10.48 -0.10
CA VAL A 39 -20.62 10.13 -0.65
C VAL A 39 -21.58 9.67 0.45
N PHE A 40 -21.18 8.71 1.29
CA PHE A 40 -22.06 8.13 2.32
C PHE A 40 -22.41 9.11 3.44
N SER A 41 -21.54 10.08 3.72
CA SER A 41 -21.83 11.15 4.67
C SER A 41 -22.70 12.28 4.09
N GLY A 42 -22.99 12.25 2.78
CA GLY A 42 -23.74 13.30 2.08
C GLY A 42 -22.93 14.56 1.77
N LYS A 43 -21.62 14.56 2.05
CA LYS A 43 -20.72 15.68 1.73
C LYS A 43 -20.57 15.88 0.21
N THR A 44 -20.59 14.80 -0.57
CA THR A 44 -20.61 14.85 -2.03
C THR A 44 -22.02 14.58 -2.53
N ALA A 45 -22.63 15.54 -3.22
CA ALA A 45 -23.95 15.37 -3.82
C ALA A 45 -23.90 14.43 -5.05
N PRO A 46 -25.02 13.75 -5.42
CA PRO A 46 -25.05 12.82 -6.54
C PRO A 46 -24.57 13.37 -7.89
N ASP A 47 -24.89 14.64 -8.18
CA ASP A 47 -24.46 15.37 -9.38
C ASP A 47 -22.96 15.72 -9.38
N GLN A 48 -22.28 15.57 -8.25
CA GLN A 48 -20.85 15.86 -8.06
C GLN A 48 -19.97 14.60 -7.97
N TYR A 49 -20.57 13.41 -8.01
CA TYR A 49 -19.86 12.14 -7.83
C TYR A 49 -18.62 11.99 -8.72
N ASN A 50 -18.76 12.23 -10.02
CA ASN A 50 -17.67 12.06 -10.97
C ASN A 50 -16.60 13.16 -10.88
N GLN A 51 -17.02 14.38 -10.56
CA GLN A 51 -16.11 15.50 -10.33
C GLN A 51 -15.24 15.26 -9.09
N ALA A 52 -15.85 14.85 -7.98
CA ALA A 52 -15.13 14.51 -6.75
C ALA A 52 -14.16 13.35 -6.96
N TRP A 53 -14.57 12.31 -7.70
CA TRP A 53 -13.70 11.20 -8.06
C TRP A 53 -12.47 11.66 -8.83
N THR A 54 -12.67 12.51 -9.85
CA THR A 54 -11.57 13.06 -10.66
C THR A 54 -10.66 13.97 -9.86
N ALA A 55 -11.21 14.79 -8.97
CA ALA A 55 -10.43 15.63 -8.06
C ALA A 55 -9.55 14.79 -7.13
N ASP A 56 -10.07 13.66 -6.63
CA ASP A 56 -9.30 12.72 -5.81
C ASP A 56 -8.21 11.98 -6.63
N MET A 57 -8.49 11.59 -7.88
CA MET A 57 -7.46 11.03 -8.77
C MET A 57 -6.30 12.01 -8.97
N LEU A 58 -6.60 13.28 -9.25
CA LEU A 58 -5.57 14.30 -9.39
C LEU A 58 -4.83 14.50 -8.07
N LYS A 59 -5.55 14.66 -6.95
CA LYS A 59 -4.95 14.92 -5.64
C LYS A 59 -4.02 13.80 -5.17
N TYR A 60 -4.46 12.55 -5.23
CA TYR A 60 -3.72 11.43 -4.65
C TYR A 60 -2.82 10.71 -5.66
N GLN A 61 -3.17 10.66 -6.93
CA GLN A 61 -2.42 9.91 -7.95
C GLN A 61 -1.72 10.77 -8.99
N GLY A 62 -2.08 12.06 -9.12
CA GLY A 62 -1.56 12.91 -10.21
C GLY A 62 -2.11 12.53 -11.57
N LEU A 63 -3.31 11.93 -11.61
CA LEU A 63 -3.94 11.46 -12.85
C LEU A 63 -5.16 12.31 -13.19
N VAL A 64 -5.34 12.56 -14.49
CA VAL A 64 -6.54 13.20 -15.05
C VAL A 64 -7.18 12.29 -16.10
N PRO A 65 -8.50 12.39 -16.32
CA PRO A 65 -9.15 11.71 -17.44
C PRO A 65 -8.51 12.14 -18.77
N PRO A 66 -8.40 11.23 -19.76
CA PRO A 66 -7.80 11.55 -21.07
C PRO A 66 -8.67 12.48 -21.93
N GLY A 67 -9.88 12.81 -21.50
CA GLY A 67 -10.82 13.66 -22.21
C GLY A 67 -12.02 14.04 -21.34
N PRO A 68 -12.92 14.90 -21.85
CA PRO A 68 -14.08 15.36 -21.11
C PRO A 68 -15.00 14.19 -20.75
N ARG A 69 -15.66 14.30 -19.59
CA ARG A 69 -16.67 13.35 -19.12
C ARG A 69 -18.07 13.95 -19.32
N PRO A 70 -19.05 13.15 -19.79
CA PRO A 70 -20.42 13.62 -19.88
C PRO A 70 -21.01 13.88 -18.48
N ALA A 71 -22.09 14.67 -18.41
CA ALA A 71 -22.71 15.07 -17.15
C ALA A 71 -23.27 13.89 -16.34
N ASP A 72 -23.62 12.78 -16.99
CA ASP A 72 -24.14 11.55 -16.40
C ASP A 72 -23.05 10.48 -16.19
N ALA A 73 -21.77 10.83 -16.33
CA ALA A 73 -20.67 9.91 -16.10
C ALA A 73 -20.62 9.42 -14.64
N PHE A 74 -20.26 8.15 -14.47
CA PHE A 74 -20.02 7.54 -13.16
C PHE A 74 -18.79 6.63 -13.19
N ASP A 75 -17.60 7.23 -13.44
CA ASP A 75 -16.31 6.55 -13.46
C ASP A 75 -16.05 5.66 -12.22
N PRO A 76 -16.36 6.05 -10.96
CA PRO A 76 -16.18 5.16 -9.82
C PRO A 76 -16.94 3.83 -9.96
N GLY A 77 -18.08 3.82 -10.66
CA GLY A 77 -18.87 2.61 -10.93
C GLY A 77 -18.16 1.58 -11.80
N ALA A 78 -17.16 1.99 -12.61
CA ALA A 78 -16.37 1.08 -13.42
C ALA A 78 -15.40 0.22 -12.58
N LYS A 79 -15.17 0.57 -11.31
CA LYS A 79 -14.37 -0.23 -10.39
C LYS A 79 -15.25 -1.22 -9.64
N TYR A 80 -15.21 -2.51 -9.99
CA TYR A 80 -16.00 -3.62 -9.39
C TYR A 80 -16.37 -3.46 -7.90
N HIS A 81 -15.40 -3.12 -7.06
CA HIS A 81 -15.60 -3.00 -5.61
C HIS A 81 -16.60 -1.93 -5.18
N VAL A 82 -16.76 -0.87 -5.99
CA VAL A 82 -17.70 0.23 -5.72
C VAL A 82 -19.16 -0.25 -5.86
N PRO A 83 -19.65 -0.74 -7.02
CA PRO A 83 -21.02 -1.25 -7.14
C PRO A 83 -21.26 -2.53 -6.35
N ALA A 84 -20.22 -3.32 -6.05
CA ALA A 84 -20.36 -4.50 -5.19
C ALA A 84 -20.44 -4.16 -3.69
N GLY A 85 -20.27 -2.89 -3.28
CA GLY A 85 -20.32 -2.49 -1.86
C GLY A 85 -19.11 -2.96 -1.03
N VAL A 86 -18.02 -3.36 -1.69
CA VAL A 86 -16.87 -4.03 -1.08
C VAL A 86 -15.85 -2.97 -0.62
N PRO A 87 -15.57 -2.76 0.70
CA PRO A 87 -14.62 -1.74 1.19
C PRO A 87 -13.22 -1.92 0.59
N TYR A 88 -12.60 -0.82 0.15
CA TYR A 88 -11.28 -0.83 -0.49
C TYR A 88 -10.12 -0.64 0.50
N THR A 89 -10.39 -0.02 1.65
CA THR A 89 -9.47 0.21 2.78
C THR A 89 -8.80 -1.09 3.23
N ARG A 90 -9.48 -2.24 3.10
CA ARG A 90 -8.90 -3.55 3.39
C ARG A 90 -7.58 -3.79 2.64
N TYR A 91 -7.49 -3.37 1.38
CA TYR A 91 -6.30 -3.57 0.54
C TYR A 91 -5.22 -2.53 0.84
N PHE A 92 -5.61 -1.33 1.27
CA PHE A 92 -4.68 -0.29 1.70
C PHE A 92 -3.98 -0.72 3.00
N LEU A 93 -4.75 -1.10 4.02
CA LEU A 93 -4.21 -1.56 5.30
C LEU A 93 -3.43 -2.87 5.18
N ALA A 94 -3.93 -3.85 4.40
CA ALA A 94 -3.22 -5.10 4.18
C ALA A 94 -1.82 -4.89 3.58
N ARG A 95 -1.64 -3.90 2.70
CA ARG A 95 -0.31 -3.55 2.17
C ARG A 95 0.60 -2.99 3.26
N ILE A 96 0.10 -2.17 4.19
CA ILE A 96 0.90 -1.69 5.33
C ILE A 96 1.28 -2.86 6.25
N TYR A 97 0.30 -3.68 6.63
CA TYR A 97 0.51 -4.82 7.53
C TYR A 97 1.46 -5.86 6.94
N GLN A 98 1.44 -6.08 5.62
CA GLN A 98 2.36 -6.99 4.95
C GLN A 98 3.83 -6.64 5.27
N PHE A 99 4.21 -5.37 5.15
CA PHE A 99 5.59 -4.95 5.43
C PHE A 99 5.89 -4.89 6.92
N GLN A 100 4.91 -4.50 7.75
CA GLN A 100 5.03 -4.49 9.21
C GLN A 100 5.28 -5.90 9.76
N PHE A 101 4.51 -6.89 9.30
CA PHE A 101 4.70 -8.30 9.61
C PHE A 101 6.04 -8.83 9.11
N GLN A 102 6.42 -8.51 7.86
CA GLN A 102 7.73 -8.92 7.34
C GLN A 102 8.86 -8.36 8.22
N ARG A 103 8.80 -7.07 8.58
CA ARG A 103 9.82 -6.43 9.43
C ARG A 103 9.91 -7.09 10.80
N ALA A 104 8.78 -7.37 11.45
CA ALA A 104 8.75 -8.07 12.73
C ALA A 104 9.34 -9.49 12.62
N ALA A 105 8.93 -10.24 11.60
CA ALA A 105 9.40 -11.60 11.35
C ALA A 105 10.93 -11.64 11.12
N CYS A 106 11.46 -10.69 10.35
CA CYS A 106 12.89 -10.57 10.10
C CYS A 106 13.69 -10.22 11.36
N LYS A 107 13.16 -9.33 12.21
CA LYS A 107 13.78 -9.03 13.52
C LYS A 107 13.81 -10.27 14.41
N GLN A 108 12.71 -11.03 14.46
CA GLN A 108 12.63 -12.29 15.22
C GLN A 108 13.58 -13.36 14.69
N ALA A 109 13.81 -13.40 13.38
CA ALA A 109 14.79 -14.28 12.75
C ALA A 109 16.25 -13.85 12.96
N GLY A 110 16.50 -12.71 13.64
CA GLY A 110 17.84 -12.17 13.85
C GLY A 110 18.47 -11.56 12.60
N TRP A 111 17.68 -11.25 11.57
CA TRP A 111 18.17 -10.65 10.33
C TRP A 111 18.54 -9.17 10.55
N THR A 112 19.78 -8.80 10.19
CA THR A 112 20.31 -7.44 10.33
C THR A 112 20.56 -6.74 8.99
N GLY A 113 20.36 -7.43 7.87
CA GLY A 113 20.54 -6.89 6.52
C GLY A 113 19.33 -6.10 5.99
N PRO A 114 19.34 -5.71 4.71
CA PRO A 114 18.23 -5.02 4.08
C PRO A 114 16.93 -5.83 4.15
N LEU A 115 15.81 -5.17 4.48
CA LEU A 115 14.54 -5.85 4.74
C LEU A 115 14.01 -6.62 3.50
N HIS A 116 14.27 -6.11 2.29
CA HIS A 116 13.83 -6.76 1.06
C HIS A 116 14.55 -8.07 0.72
N ARG A 117 15.68 -8.36 1.37
CA ARG A 117 16.44 -9.61 1.20
C ARG A 117 16.20 -10.62 2.31
N CYS A 118 15.51 -10.23 3.37
CA CYS A 118 15.20 -11.12 4.47
C CYS A 118 14.33 -12.28 3.99
N SER A 119 14.72 -13.50 4.36
CA SER A 119 13.91 -14.70 4.24
C SER A 119 13.65 -15.28 5.61
N ILE A 120 12.39 -15.63 5.88
CA ILE A 120 11.97 -16.35 7.09
C ILE A 120 11.73 -17.84 6.81
N TYR A 121 12.12 -18.31 5.63
CA TYR A 121 12.00 -19.71 5.26
C TYR A 121 12.77 -20.62 6.24
N GLY A 122 12.10 -21.67 6.72
CA GLY A 122 12.69 -22.62 7.67
C GLY A 122 12.84 -22.10 9.11
N ASN A 123 12.38 -20.88 9.42
CA ASN A 123 12.41 -20.37 10.79
C ASN A 123 11.17 -20.82 11.58
N GLU A 124 11.30 -21.93 12.29
CA GLU A 124 10.20 -22.53 13.08
C GLU A 124 9.69 -21.61 14.19
N GLU A 125 10.58 -20.84 14.84
CA GLU A 125 10.19 -19.94 15.94
C GLU A 125 9.35 -18.76 15.44
N VAL A 126 9.71 -18.16 14.31
CA VAL A 126 8.88 -17.14 13.63
C VAL A 126 7.53 -17.75 13.24
N GLY A 127 7.53 -18.96 12.66
CA GLY A 127 6.31 -19.68 12.30
C GLY A 127 5.39 -19.92 13.49
N ARG A 128 5.94 -20.35 14.63
CA ARG A 128 5.19 -20.56 15.88
C ARG A 128 4.54 -19.27 16.39
N ARG A 129 5.27 -18.14 16.36
CA ARG A 129 4.73 -16.83 16.75
C ARG A 129 3.64 -16.34 15.82
N PHE A 130 3.82 -16.54 14.51
CA PHE A 130 2.83 -16.17 13.51
C PHE A 130 1.55 -17.00 13.67
N ASN A 131 1.67 -18.32 13.85
CA ASN A 131 0.54 -19.21 14.10
C ASN A 131 -0.22 -18.81 15.36
N ALA A 132 0.46 -18.50 16.46
CA ALA A 132 -0.20 -18.04 17.68
C ALA A 132 -1.06 -16.79 17.46
N MET A 133 -0.59 -15.84 16.63
CA MET A 133 -1.39 -14.68 16.23
C MET A 133 -2.58 -15.04 15.34
N LEU A 134 -2.39 -15.96 14.38
CA LEU A 134 -3.47 -16.42 13.49
C LEU A 134 -4.57 -17.20 14.25
N GLU A 135 -4.19 -18.02 15.23
CA GLU A 135 -5.11 -18.80 16.07
C GLU A 135 -6.05 -17.91 16.90
N MET A 136 -5.67 -16.67 17.19
CA MET A 136 -6.55 -15.70 17.85
C MET A 136 -7.80 -15.40 17.01
N GLY A 137 -7.72 -15.48 15.68
CA GLY A 137 -8.83 -15.20 14.78
C GLY A 137 -9.49 -13.85 15.07
N GLN A 138 -10.81 -13.84 15.30
CA GLN A 138 -11.58 -12.66 15.69
C GLN A 138 -11.93 -12.65 17.20
N SER A 139 -11.29 -13.50 18.02
CA SER A 139 -11.55 -13.58 19.46
C SER A 139 -10.98 -12.41 20.26
N GLN A 140 -10.05 -11.65 19.67
CA GLN A 140 -9.38 -10.51 20.29
C GLN A 140 -9.45 -9.28 19.37
N PRO A 141 -9.40 -8.06 19.93
CA PRO A 141 -9.23 -6.85 19.14
C PRO A 141 -7.97 -6.93 18.25
N TRP A 142 -8.06 -6.40 17.02
CA TRP A 142 -6.94 -6.46 16.09
C TRP A 142 -5.62 -5.85 16.61
N PRO A 143 -5.59 -4.80 17.47
CA PRO A 143 -4.34 -4.30 18.04
C PRO A 143 -3.63 -5.34 18.91
N GLU A 144 -4.38 -6.20 19.60
CA GLU A 144 -3.81 -7.26 20.43
C GLU A 144 -3.24 -8.39 19.56
N ALA A 145 -3.92 -8.74 18.47
CA ALA A 145 -3.38 -9.67 17.48
C ALA A 145 -2.12 -9.11 16.81
N MET A 146 -2.11 -7.82 16.45
CA MET A 146 -0.94 -7.14 15.91
C MET A 146 0.23 -7.19 16.90
N ALA A 147 -0.01 -6.88 18.18
CA ALA A 147 1.01 -6.88 19.21
C ALA A 147 1.56 -8.29 19.52
N ALA A 148 0.71 -9.31 19.49
CA ALA A 148 1.12 -10.70 19.72
C ALA A 148 2.20 -11.18 18.74
N PHE A 149 2.16 -10.71 17.48
CA PHE A 149 3.19 -11.04 16.50
C PHE A 149 4.28 -9.98 16.40
N THR A 150 3.94 -8.69 16.37
CA THR A 150 4.90 -7.63 16.03
C THR A 150 5.50 -6.91 17.22
N GLY A 151 4.84 -6.97 18.38
CA GLY A 151 5.11 -6.12 19.54
C GLY A 151 4.55 -4.69 19.42
N GLU A 152 3.85 -4.36 18.34
CA GLU A 152 3.26 -3.04 18.08
C GLU A 152 1.73 -3.13 18.11
N HIS A 153 1.02 -2.12 18.61
CA HIS A 153 -0.46 -2.10 18.65
C HIS A 153 -1.10 -1.34 17.48
N GLY A 154 -0.30 -0.57 16.72
CA GLY A 154 -0.78 0.35 15.70
C GLY A 154 -0.31 -0.03 14.31
N ASN A 155 -0.80 0.72 13.32
CA ASN A 155 -0.36 0.60 11.94
C ASN A 155 0.96 1.35 11.78
N ASP A 156 1.98 0.71 11.23
CA ASP A 156 3.26 1.36 10.96
C ASP A 156 3.65 1.30 9.48
N ALA A 157 3.41 2.40 8.77
CA ALA A 157 3.79 2.55 7.38
C ALA A 157 5.31 2.73 7.16
N SER A 158 6.10 2.99 8.21
CA SER A 158 7.56 3.10 8.09
C SER A 158 8.20 1.79 7.64
N ALA A 159 7.59 0.64 7.92
CA ALA A 159 8.07 -0.66 7.43
C ALA A 159 8.07 -0.75 5.88
N VAL A 160 7.14 -0.05 5.22
CA VAL A 160 7.13 0.10 3.75
C VAL A 160 8.36 0.89 3.31
N ALA A 161 8.64 2.01 3.97
CA ALA A 161 9.80 2.84 3.67
C ALA A 161 11.12 2.09 3.91
N ASP A 162 11.22 1.30 4.98
CA ASP A 162 12.38 0.45 5.28
C ASP A 162 12.63 -0.56 4.15
N TYR A 163 11.57 -1.22 3.66
CA TYR A 163 11.65 -2.21 2.58
C TYR A 163 12.15 -1.58 1.27
N PHE A 164 11.65 -0.40 0.91
CA PHE A 164 11.99 0.28 -0.35
C PHE A 164 13.14 1.28 -0.22
N ALA A 165 13.84 1.34 0.91
CA ALA A 165 14.89 2.33 1.15
C ALA A 165 15.99 2.37 0.07
N PRO A 166 16.51 1.23 -0.44
CA PRO A 166 17.49 1.24 -1.52
C PRO A 166 16.94 1.86 -2.81
N LEU A 167 15.71 1.50 -3.19
CA LEU A 167 15.04 2.05 -4.36
C LEU A 167 14.79 3.55 -4.19
N ASN A 168 14.31 3.99 -3.03
CA ASN A 168 14.06 5.41 -2.78
C ASN A 168 15.34 6.25 -2.92
N ARG A 169 16.47 5.77 -2.37
CA ARG A 169 17.78 6.41 -2.56
C ARG A 169 18.19 6.47 -4.03
N TRP A 170 17.90 5.42 -4.80
CA TRP A 170 18.17 5.39 -6.23
C TRP A 170 17.28 6.39 -6.99
N LEU A 171 15.97 6.41 -6.75
CA LEU A 171 15.02 7.34 -7.37
C LEU A 171 15.36 8.81 -7.07
N ILE A 172 15.76 9.13 -5.84
CA ILE A 172 16.21 10.49 -5.48
C ILE A 172 17.41 10.93 -6.34
N ARG A 173 18.32 10.01 -6.67
CA ARG A 173 19.45 10.33 -7.56
C ARG A 173 19.00 10.47 -9.01
N GLN A 174 18.14 9.58 -9.50
CA GLN A 174 17.64 9.64 -10.88
C GLN A 174 16.81 10.90 -11.14
N ASN A 175 16.04 11.35 -10.15
CA ASN A 175 15.15 12.50 -10.29
C ASN A 175 15.86 13.85 -10.06
N ARG A 176 17.19 13.89 -9.92
CA ARG A 176 17.92 15.16 -9.81
C ARG A 176 17.75 15.98 -11.08
N GLY A 177 17.25 17.20 -10.95
CA GLY A 177 16.98 18.09 -12.09
C GLY A 177 15.61 17.85 -12.76
N HIS A 178 14.78 16.96 -12.20
CA HIS A 178 13.40 16.78 -12.62
C HIS A 178 12.44 17.41 -11.61
N ASP A 179 11.30 17.91 -12.10
CA ASP A 179 10.21 18.38 -11.26
C ASP A 179 9.44 17.19 -10.70
N CYS A 180 9.50 17.00 -9.38
CA CYS A 180 8.78 15.94 -8.69
C CYS A 180 7.46 16.45 -8.08
N GLY A 181 6.35 15.82 -8.47
CA GLY A 181 5.02 16.14 -8.00
C GLY A 181 4.11 16.63 -9.12
N TRP A 182 2.90 17.02 -8.76
CA TRP A 182 1.91 17.56 -9.69
C TRP A 182 1.12 18.67 -8.99
N SER A 183 0.67 19.65 -9.74
CA SER A 183 -0.17 20.73 -9.24
C SER A 183 -1.63 20.48 -9.61
N SER A 184 -2.56 20.90 -8.75
CA SER A 184 -3.99 20.89 -9.06
C SER A 184 -4.41 21.95 -10.09
N GLN A 185 -3.46 22.76 -10.60
CA GLN A 185 -3.70 23.87 -11.53
C GLN A 185 -3.42 23.50 -13.00
N SER A 186 -2.89 22.31 -13.26
CA SER A 186 -2.52 21.85 -14.61
C SER A 186 -3.57 20.94 -15.28
N ALA A 187 -4.84 21.04 -14.86
CA ALA A 187 -5.98 20.34 -15.46
C ALA A 187 -6.97 21.33 -16.07
#